data_AF-A0A914RXR3-F1
#
_entry.id   AF-A0A914RXR3-F1
#
_cell.length_a   1.000
_cell.length_b   1.000
_cell.length_c   1.000
_cell.angle_alpha   90.00
_cell.angle_beta   90.00
_cell.angle_gamma   90.00
#
_symmetry.space_group_name_H-M   'P 1'
#
loop_
_entity.id
_entity.type
_entity.pdbx_description
1 polymer ?
#
loop_
_entity_poly.entity_id
_entity_poly.type
_entity_poly.pdbx_seq_one_letter_code
_entity_poly.pdbx_strand_id
1 'polypeptide(L)'
;MFQVTTIFTLICSIKIPFTQIQDDFKLGYTPADARSLVEMKIYNDFARGGPLTLFLFLMAADGGSMIRMKQLNETVKIIEEIGTQLKMRNQSFYDICTSFCDVNEPVVQFRVSAAVTSQQSL
;
A
#
# COMPACT_ATOMS: atom_id res chain seq x y z
N MET A 1 54.82 6.40 4.50
CA MET A 1 53.61 6.31 5.35
C MET A 1 52.35 6.72 4.59
N PHE A 2 52.27 7.95 4.06
CA PHE A 2 51.09 8.45 3.34
C PHE A 2 50.71 7.65 2.07
N GLN A 3 51.70 7.26 1.25
CA GLN A 3 51.42 6.47 0.04
C GLN A 3 50.85 5.07 0.34
N VAL A 4 51.26 4.47 1.46
CA VAL A 4 50.79 3.13 1.87
C VAL A 4 49.31 3.19 2.28
N THR A 5 48.92 4.21 3.03
CA THR A 5 47.52 4.41 3.42
C THR A 5 46.61 4.68 2.23
N THR A 6 47.07 5.45 1.23
CA THR A 6 46.27 5.75 0.03
C THR A 6 46.03 4.50 -0.83
N ILE A 7 47.06 3.67 -1.04
CA ILE A 7 46.94 2.43 -1.80
C ILE A 7 45.97 1.47 -1.10
N PHE A 8 46.05 1.37 0.23
CA PHE A 8 45.15 0.53 1.01
C PHE A 8 43.68 0.97 0.90
N THR A 9 43.41 2.27 1.05
CA THR A 9 42.06 2.83 0.88
C THR A 9 41.51 2.58 -0.52
N LEU A 10 42.36 2.66 -1.56
CA LEU A 10 41.96 2.46 -2.95
C LEU A 10 41.57 0.99 -3.21
N ILE A 11 42.35 0.04 -2.67
CA ILE A 11 42.05 -1.39 -2.74
C ILE A 11 40.73 -1.72 -2.03
N CYS A 12 40.48 -1.15 -0.83
CA CYS A 12 39.22 -1.34 -0.12
C CYS A 12 38.02 -0.73 -0.87
N SER A 13 38.22 0.42 -1.53
CA SER A 13 37.17 1.13 -2.26
C SER A 13 36.77 0.44 -3.57
N ILE A 14 37.64 -0.39 -4.16
CA ILE A 14 37.33 -1.15 -5.39
C ILE A 14 36.08 -2.02 -5.24
N LYS A 15 35.74 -2.47 -4.02
CA LYS A 15 34.56 -3.30 -3.79
C LYS A 15 33.23 -2.56 -3.90
N ILE A 16 33.21 -1.24 -3.68
CA ILE A 16 32.00 -0.42 -3.67
C ILE A 16 31.15 -0.57 -4.94
N PRO A 17 31.68 -0.44 -6.18
CA PRO A 17 30.87 -0.61 -7.39
C PRO A 17 30.35 -2.04 -7.61
N PHE A 18 30.89 -3.04 -6.91
CA PHE A 18 30.45 -4.44 -7.00
C PHE A 18 29.52 -4.84 -5.85
N THR A 19 29.29 -3.94 -4.89
CA THR A 19 28.36 -4.18 -3.79
C THR A 19 26.93 -4.06 -4.30
N GLN A 20 26.14 -5.11 -4.13
CA GLN A 20 24.71 -5.06 -4.43
C GLN A 20 23.99 -4.24 -3.35
N ILE A 21 23.25 -3.22 -3.78
CA ILE A 21 22.34 -2.49 -2.92
C ILE A 21 21.07 -3.34 -2.78
N GLN A 22 20.73 -3.73 -1.55
CA GLN A 22 19.51 -4.48 -1.25
C GLN A 22 18.63 -3.62 -0.35
N ASP A 23 17.44 -3.27 -0.85
CA ASP A 23 16.41 -2.60 -0.07
C ASP A 23 15.62 -3.64 0.71
N ASP A 24 16.07 -3.97 1.92
CA ASP A 24 15.35 -4.85 2.83
C ASP A 24 14.55 -4.04 3.85
N PHE A 25 13.42 -3.48 3.40
CA PHE A 25 12.53 -2.73 4.30
C PHE A 25 11.91 -3.62 5.39
N LYS A 26 11.82 -4.94 5.15
CA LYS A 26 11.04 -5.87 5.98
C LYS A 26 11.86 -6.46 7.12
N LEU A 27 13.14 -6.75 6.88
CA LEU A 27 14.04 -7.34 7.87
C LEU A 27 15.19 -6.41 8.28
N GLY A 28 15.53 -5.41 7.47
CA GLY A 28 16.72 -4.56 7.67
C GLY A 28 16.75 -3.76 8.96
N TYR A 29 15.60 -3.57 9.61
CA TYR A 29 15.47 -2.87 10.91
C TYR A 29 15.13 -3.79 12.09
N THR A 30 15.04 -5.10 11.85
CA THR A 30 14.69 -6.09 12.88
C THR A 30 15.91 -6.96 13.18
N PRO A 31 16.30 -7.15 14.46
CA PRO A 31 17.39 -8.05 14.83
C PRO A 31 17.17 -9.46 14.26
N ALA A 32 18.24 -10.10 13.80
CA ALA A 32 18.16 -11.39 13.11
C ALA A 32 17.60 -12.54 13.97
N ASP A 33 17.67 -12.40 15.30
CA ASP A 33 17.17 -13.35 16.30
C ASP A 33 15.82 -12.93 16.91
N ALA A 34 15.19 -11.87 16.39
CA ALA A 34 13.93 -11.39 16.92
C ALA A 34 12.80 -12.43 16.74
N ARG A 35 12.04 -12.65 17.81
CA ARG A 35 10.88 -13.55 17.83
C ARG A 35 9.85 -13.22 16.74
N SER A 36 9.68 -11.94 16.40
CA SER A 36 8.77 -11.50 15.33
C SER A 36 9.12 -12.10 13.96
N LEU A 37 10.39 -12.40 13.68
CA LEU A 37 10.81 -13.05 12.44
C LEU A 37 10.36 -14.51 12.37
N VAL A 38 10.39 -15.21 13.51
CA VAL A 38 9.87 -16.58 13.63
C VAL A 38 8.37 -16.60 13.40
N GLU A 39 7.64 -15.71 14.07
CA GLU A 39 6.19 -15.59 13.94
C GLU A 39 5.77 -15.22 12.51
N MET A 40 6.50 -14.29 11.89
CA MET A 40 6.27 -13.89 10.51
C MET A 40 6.53 -15.02 9.52
N LYS A 41 7.56 -15.85 9.74
CA LYS A 41 7.82 -17.04 8.91
C LYS A 41 6.63 -18.00 8.98
N ILE A 42 6.22 -18.35 10.20
CA ILE A 42 5.06 -19.22 10.44
C ILE A 42 3.82 -18.64 9.76
N TYR A 43 3.54 -17.34 9.97
CA TYR A 43 2.41 -16.66 9.33
C TYR A 43 2.47 -16.76 7.81
N ASN A 44 3.62 -16.50 7.17
CA ASN A 44 3.74 -16.56 5.71
C ASN A 44 3.51 -17.97 5.16
N ASP A 45 3.93 -19.02 5.90
CA ASP A 45 3.72 -20.41 5.51
C ASP A 45 2.21 -20.77 5.50
N PHE A 46 1.43 -20.19 6.41
CA PHE A 46 -0.03 -20.40 6.47
C PHE A 46 -0.82 -19.45 5.55
N ALA A 47 -0.48 -18.16 5.54
CA ALA A 47 -1.23 -17.10 4.87
C ALA A 47 -0.83 -16.85 3.40
N ARG A 48 0.16 -17.60 2.88
CA ARG A 48 0.76 -17.41 1.55
C ARG A 48 1.29 -15.98 1.34
N GLY A 49 1.87 -15.40 2.39
CA GLY A 49 2.48 -14.08 2.39
C GLY A 49 1.68 -13.00 3.12
N GLY A 50 2.23 -11.78 3.15
CA GLY A 50 1.60 -10.60 3.73
C GLY A 50 0.71 -9.88 2.72
N PRO A 51 -0.40 -9.25 3.16
CA PRO A 51 -1.24 -8.45 2.27
C PRO A 51 -0.47 -7.24 1.76
N LEU A 52 -0.61 -6.94 0.47
CA LEU A 52 -0.24 -5.64 -0.08
C LEU A 52 -1.46 -4.73 0.05
N THR A 53 -1.33 -3.63 0.80
CA THR A 53 -2.44 -2.70 1.05
C THR A 53 -2.13 -1.34 0.46
N LEU A 54 -3.07 -0.79 -0.32
CA LEU A 54 -3.03 0.56 -0.84
C LEU A 54 -4.06 1.41 -0.09
N PHE A 55 -3.63 2.56 0.43
CA PHE A 55 -4.51 3.53 1.08
C PHE A 55 -4.65 4.77 0.22
N LEU A 56 -5.88 5.17 -0.05
CA LEU A 56 -6.22 6.45 -0.68
C LEU A 56 -7.10 7.25 0.29
N PHE A 57 -6.58 8.37 0.77
CA PHE A 57 -7.32 9.29 1.63
C PHE A 57 -7.93 10.41 0.78
N LEU A 58 -9.26 10.54 0.84
CA LEU A 58 -10.00 11.54 0.08
C LEU A 58 -10.42 12.70 0.99
N MET A 59 -10.29 13.92 0.49
CA MET A 59 -10.73 15.13 1.16
C MET A 59 -11.50 16.01 0.18
N ALA A 60 -12.45 16.80 0.69
CA ALA A 60 -13.20 17.70 -0.15
C ALA A 60 -12.32 18.89 -0.55
N ALA A 61 -12.21 19.19 -1.84
CA ALA A 61 -11.36 20.26 -2.36
C ALA A 61 -11.76 21.66 -1.84
N ASP A 62 -13.02 21.83 -1.45
CA ASP A 62 -13.55 23.05 -0.85
C ASP A 62 -13.32 23.13 0.68
N GLY A 63 -12.61 22.17 1.27
CA GLY A 63 -12.38 22.07 2.73
C GLY A 63 -13.63 21.71 3.54
N GLY A 64 -14.76 21.42 2.88
CA GLY A 64 -16.01 21.06 3.54
C GLY A 64 -16.12 19.58 3.86
N SER A 65 -17.32 19.16 4.27
CA SER A 65 -17.56 17.75 4.64
C SER A 65 -17.60 16.80 3.45
N MET A 66 -17.08 15.58 3.63
CA MET A 66 -17.15 14.50 2.64
C MET A 66 -18.52 13.81 2.59
N ILE A 67 -19.41 14.05 3.56
CA ILE A 67 -20.72 13.37 3.64
C ILE A 67 -21.77 13.94 2.67
N ARG A 68 -21.45 15.02 1.96
CA ARG A 68 -22.36 15.63 0.99
C ARG A 68 -22.48 14.74 -0.24
N MET A 69 -23.66 14.73 -0.87
CA MET A 69 -23.97 13.84 -2.00
C MET A 69 -22.99 13.94 -3.16
N LYS A 70 -22.53 15.15 -3.49
CA LYS A 70 -21.54 15.36 -4.55
C LYS A 70 -20.24 14.58 -4.25
N GLN A 71 -19.68 14.75 -3.06
CA GLN A 71 -18.44 14.10 -2.65
C GLN A 71 -18.59 12.58 -2.51
N LEU A 72 -19.73 12.10 -1.99
CA LEU A 72 -19.99 10.67 -1.88
C LEU A 72 -20.15 10.00 -3.26
N ASN A 73 -20.79 10.67 -4.23
CA ASN A 73 -20.90 10.16 -5.59
C ASN A 73 -19.52 10.03 -6.26
N GLU A 74 -18.68 11.06 -6.15
CA GLU A 74 -17.31 11.01 -6.67
C GLU A 74 -16.45 9.95 -5.94
N THR A 75 -16.63 9.79 -4.63
CA THR A 75 -15.91 8.77 -3.85
C THR A 75 -16.25 7.36 -4.35
N VAL A 76 -17.54 7.05 -4.54
CA VAL A 76 -17.96 5.74 -5.07
C VAL A 76 -17.45 5.52 -6.49
N LYS A 77 -17.45 6.55 -7.33
CA LYS A 77 -16.87 6.49 -8.68
C LYS A 77 -15.37 6.17 -8.64
N ILE A 78 -14.60 6.80 -7.75
CA ILE A 78 -13.17 6.53 -7.57
C ILE A 78 -12.94 5.07 -7.13
N ILE A 79 -13.75 4.55 -6.21
CA ILE A 79 -13.67 3.15 -5.78
C ILE A 79 -13.85 2.20 -6.98
N GLU A 80 -14.85 2.46 -7.82
CA GLU A 80 -15.12 1.65 -9.01
C GLU A 80 -14.01 1.76 -10.07
N GLU A 81 -13.49 2.97 -10.32
CA GLU A 81 -12.39 3.21 -11.25
C GLU A 81 -11.09 2.51 -10.81
N ILE A 82 -10.74 2.57 -9.53
CA ILE A 82 -9.58 1.86 -8.99
C ILE A 82 -9.78 0.34 -9.08
N GLY A 83 -10.98 -0.13 -8.77
CA GLY A 83 -11.33 -1.54 -8.83
C GLY A 83 -11.19 -2.14 -10.23
N THR A 84 -11.65 -1.40 -11.25
CA THR A 84 -11.85 -1.93 -12.62
C THR A 84 -10.86 -1.41 -13.66
N GLN A 85 -10.44 -0.15 -13.57
CA GLN A 85 -9.67 0.53 -14.63
C GLN A 85 -8.18 0.61 -14.32
N LEU A 86 -7.79 0.64 -13.04
CA LEU A 86 -6.38 0.63 -12.65
C LEU A 86 -5.79 -0.76 -12.87
N LYS A 87 -5.06 -0.92 -13.98
CA LYS A 87 -4.47 -2.20 -14.37
C LYS A 87 -3.01 -2.34 -13.97
N MET A 88 -2.68 -3.43 -13.29
CA MET A 88 -1.31 -3.87 -13.06
C MET A 88 -1.05 -5.12 -13.92
N ARG A 89 -0.05 -5.05 -14.81
CA ARG A 89 0.26 -6.14 -15.75
C ARG A 89 -0.98 -6.61 -16.56
N ASN A 90 -1.82 -5.65 -16.96
CA ASN A 90 -3.07 -5.87 -17.70
C ASN A 90 -4.20 -6.58 -16.91
N GLN A 91 -4.06 -6.73 -15.58
CA GLN A 91 -5.10 -7.23 -14.68
C GLN A 91 -5.61 -6.09 -13.79
N SER A 92 -6.93 -6.01 -13.58
CA SER A 92 -7.55 -5.04 -12.67
C SER A 92 -7.30 -5.40 -11.20
N PHE A 93 -7.64 -4.51 -10.27
CA PHE A 93 -7.59 -4.82 -8.83
C PHE A 93 -8.46 -6.03 -8.49
N TYR A 94 -9.67 -6.12 -9.06
CA TYR A 94 -10.57 -7.25 -8.80
C TYR A 94 -10.07 -8.58 -9.37
N ASP A 95 -9.19 -8.56 -10.39
CA ASP A 95 -8.59 -9.78 -10.94
C ASP A 95 -7.47 -10.36 -10.04
N ILE A 96 -6.76 -9.48 -9.32
CA ILE A 96 -5.59 -9.86 -8.51
C ILE A 96 -5.89 -9.95 -7.02
N CYS A 97 -6.98 -9.34 -6.56
CA CYS A 97 -7.32 -9.29 -5.16
C CYS A 97 -7.73 -10.68 -4.65
N THR A 98 -7.17 -11.06 -3.51
CA THR A 98 -7.41 -12.38 -2.89
C THR A 98 -8.16 -12.29 -1.56
N SER A 99 -8.19 -11.13 -0.93
CA SER A 99 -8.80 -10.93 0.38
C SER A 99 -9.25 -9.49 0.55
N PHE A 100 -10.42 -9.31 1.18
CA PHE A 100 -11.00 -7.99 1.48
C PHE A 100 -11.18 -7.08 0.24
N CYS A 101 -11.55 -7.67 -0.90
CA CYS A 101 -11.70 -6.92 -2.15
C CYS A 101 -12.80 -5.85 -2.08
N ASP A 102 -13.83 -6.11 -1.27
CA ASP A 102 -14.96 -5.21 -1.05
C ASP A 102 -14.85 -4.46 0.29
N VAL A 103 -13.62 -4.22 0.78
CA VAL A 103 -13.41 -3.52 2.08
C VAL A 103 -14.08 -2.14 2.12
N ASN A 104 -14.28 -1.52 0.96
CA ASN A 104 -14.92 -0.21 0.81
C ASN A 104 -16.45 -0.26 0.62
N GLU A 105 -17.06 -1.44 0.59
CA GLU A 105 -18.52 -1.61 0.45
C GLU A 105 -19.33 -0.78 1.46
N PRO A 106 -18.93 -0.62 2.74
CA PRO A 106 -19.64 0.25 3.67
C PRO A 106 -19.77 1.71 3.20
N VAL A 107 -18.81 2.22 2.40
CA VAL A 107 -18.87 3.58 1.83
C VAL A 107 -19.96 3.67 0.76
N VAL A 108 -20.09 2.62 -0.07
CA VAL A 108 -21.15 2.51 -1.08
C VAL A 108 -22.52 2.46 -0.40
N GLN A 109 -22.66 1.62 0.63
CA GLN A 109 -23.90 1.50 1.41
C GLN A 109 -24.27 2.81 2.13
N PHE A 110 -23.28 3.52 2.67
CA PHE A 110 -23.50 4.84 3.28
C PHE A 110 -24.03 5.86 2.26
N ARG A 111 -23.44 5.91 1.06
CA ARG A 111 -23.92 6.78 -0.03
C ARG A 111 -25.36 6.45 -0.42
N VAL A 112 -25.70 5.16 -0.57
CA VAL A 112 -27.07 4.73 -0.90
C VAL A 112 -28.05 5.18 0.18
N SER A 113 -27.73 4.92 1.45
CA SER A 113 -28.57 5.31 2.58
C SER A 113 -28.78 6.82 2.64
N ALA A 114 -27.72 7.60 2.45
CA ALA A 114 -27.79 9.06 2.47
C ALA A 114 -28.60 9.63 1.29
N ALA A 115 -28.55 8.99 0.12
CA ALA A 115 -29.38 9.35 -1.02
C ALA A 115 -30.88 9.13 -0.75
N VAL A 116 -31.25 7.99 -0.13
CA VAL A 116 -32.64 7.69 0.25
C VAL A 116 -33.16 8.72 1.26
N THR A 117 -32.38 9.05 2.30
CA THR A 117 -32.76 10.06 3.29
C THR A 117 -32.96 11.43 2.66
N SER A 118 -32.10 11.82 1.70
CA SER A 118 -32.23 13.12 1.01
C SER A 118 -33.50 13.25 0.16
N GLN A 119 -34.04 12.12 -0.32
CA GLN A 119 -35.29 12.06 -1.08
C GLN A 119 -36.53 12.10 -0.19
N GLN A 120 -36.45 11.66 1.08
CA GLN A 120 -37.55 11.72 2.04
C GLN A 120 -37.74 13.10 2.69
N SER A 121 -36.75 13.99 2.57
CA SER A 121 -36.80 15.38 3.05
C SER A 121 -37.39 16.37 2.03
N LEU A 122 -37.90 15.88 0.90
CA LEU A 122 -38.60 16.62 -0.17
C LEU A 122 -40.06 16.17 -0.21
#